data_AF-A0A1G1GR65-F1
#
_entry.id   AF-A0A1G1GR65-F1
#
_cell.length_a   1.000
_cell.length_b   1.000
_cell.length_c   1.000
_cell.angle_alpha   90.00
_cell.angle_beta   90.00
_cell.angle_gamma   90.00
#
_symmetry.space_group_name_H-M   'P 1'
#
loop_
_entity.id
_entity.type
_entity.pdbx_description
1 polymer ?
#
loop_
_entity_poly.entity_id
_entity_poly.type
_entity_poly.pdbx_seq_one_letter_code
_entity_poly.pdbx_strand_id
1 'polypeptide(L)'
;MRDIGRLLKEGRMALGLEIGDIAAKTRISPHYIRAMEDGKFQIIPKVFDKGYLKIYAKFLHIDIKPIMALYERQDQAAPKSA
;
A
#
# COMPACT_ATOMS: atom_id res chain seq x y z
N MET A 1 3.33 16.28 -4.04
CA MET A 1 4.00 14.97 -3.89
C MET A 1 2.93 13.90 -4.08
N ARG A 2 3.07 12.96 -5.02
CA ARG A 2 2.10 11.86 -5.18
C ARG A 2 2.42 10.81 -4.11
N ASP A 3 1.52 10.67 -3.15
CA ASP A 3 1.66 9.71 -2.06
C ASP A 3 1.14 8.33 -2.52
N ILE A 4 1.87 7.27 -2.18
CA ILE A 4 1.53 5.89 -2.54
C ILE A 4 0.15 5.52 -2.00
N GLY A 5 -0.13 5.93 -0.76
CA GLY A 5 -1.42 5.63 -0.13
C GLY A 5 -2.60 6.25 -0.88
N ARG A 6 -2.43 7.49 -1.36
CA ARG A 6 -3.43 8.16 -2.19
C ARG A 6 -3.67 7.41 -3.50
N LEU A 7 -2.62 6.95 -4.19
CA LEU A 7 -2.74 6.20 -5.43
C LEU A 7 -3.52 4.88 -5.24
N LEU A 8 -3.22 4.15 -4.16
CA LEU A 8 -3.92 2.91 -3.83
C LEU A 8 -5.40 3.16 -3.52
N LYS A 9 -5.68 4.20 -2.73
CA LYS A 9 -7.06 4.59 -2.37
C LYS A 9 -7.87 5.01 -3.59
N GLU A 10 -7.31 5.83 -4.47
CA GLU A 10 -7.95 6.25 -5.72
C GLU A 10 -8.23 5.04 -6.62
N GLY A 11 -7.27 4.12 -6.77
CA GLY A 11 -7.47 2.88 -7.53
C GLY A 11 -8.59 2.00 -6.97
N ARG A 12 -8.66 1.83 -5.64
CA ARG A 12 -9.76 1.10 -4.99
C ARG A 12 -11.11 1.76 -5.24
N MET A 13 -11.18 3.08 -5.05
CA MET A 13 -12.44 3.83 -5.23
C MET A 13 -12.91 3.81 -6.69
N ALA A 14 -11.99 3.85 -7.65
CA ALA A 14 -12.32 3.75 -9.08
C ALA A 14 -12.92 2.39 -9.45
N LEU A 15 -12.56 1.33 -8.72
CA LEU A 15 -13.14 -0.01 -8.88
C LEU A 15 -14.42 -0.23 -8.04
N GLY A 16 -14.83 0.75 -7.22
CA GLY A 16 -16.00 0.64 -6.35
C GLY A 16 -15.86 -0.41 -5.25
N LEU A 17 -14.63 -0.72 -4.83
CA LEU A 17 -14.35 -1.80 -3.88
C LEU A 17 -14.27 -1.28 -2.43
N GLU A 18 -14.82 -2.05 -1.51
CA GLU A 18 -14.65 -1.81 -0.07
C GLU A 18 -13.35 -2.45 0.43
N ILE A 19 -12.81 -1.90 1.53
CA ILE A 19 -11.61 -2.46 2.17
C ILE A 19 -11.85 -3.92 2.60
N GLY A 20 -13.09 -4.26 3.01
CA GLY A 20 -13.47 -5.62 3.37
C GLY A 20 -13.36 -6.61 2.22
N ASP A 21 -13.71 -6.20 0.99
CA ASP A 21 -13.63 -7.05 -0.21
C ASP A 21 -12.17 -7.39 -0.53
N ILE A 22 -11.30 -6.36 -0.48
CA ILE A 22 -9.86 -6.55 -0.69
C ILE A 22 -9.29 -7.45 0.40
N ALA A 23 -9.64 -7.23 1.67
CA ALA A 23 -9.16 -8.04 2.78
C ALA A 23 -9.54 -9.51 2.61
N ALA A 24 -10.79 -9.78 2.21
CA ALA A 24 -11.27 -11.13 1.96
C ALA A 24 -10.51 -11.83 0.82
N LYS A 25 -10.21 -11.10 -0.27
CA LYS A 25 -9.54 -11.65 -1.46
C LYS A 25 -8.02 -11.78 -1.31
N THR A 26 -7.38 -10.81 -0.65
CA THR A 26 -5.91 -10.74 -0.50
C THR A 26 -5.41 -11.42 0.77
N ARG A 27 -6.32 -11.72 1.72
CA ARG A 27 -6.00 -12.24 3.07
C ARG A 27 -5.15 -11.27 3.89
N ILE A 28 -5.08 -10.01 3.49
CA ILE A 28 -4.44 -8.93 4.24
C ILE A 28 -5.47 -8.36 5.21
N SER A 29 -5.08 -8.11 6.46
CA SER A 29 -5.97 -7.47 7.44
C SER A 29 -6.48 -6.11 6.92
N PRO A 30 -7.78 -5.79 7.10
CA PRO A 30 -8.33 -4.46 6.80
C PRO A 30 -7.52 -3.32 7.42
N HIS A 31 -6.94 -3.56 8.60
CA HIS A 31 -6.09 -2.61 9.31
C HIS A 31 -4.85 -2.23 8.48
N TYR A 32 -4.18 -3.22 7.87
CA TYR A 32 -3.00 -2.98 7.04
C TYR A 32 -3.35 -2.39 5.67
N ILE A 33 -4.50 -2.74 5.09
CA ILE A 33 -4.97 -2.10 3.85
C ILE A 33 -5.21 -0.61 4.08
N ARG A 34 -5.89 -0.25 5.17
CA ARG A 34 -6.08 1.15 5.55
C ARG A 34 -4.76 1.85 5.85
N ALA A 35 -3.82 1.16 6.51
CA ALA A 35 -2.49 1.69 6.76
C ALA A 35 -1.75 2.04 5.46
N MET A 36 -1.81 1.16 4.45
CA MET A 36 -1.22 1.43 3.13
C MET A 36 -1.87 2.65 2.46
N GLU A 37 -3.20 2.76 2.50
CA GLU A 37 -3.93 3.93 1.93
C GLU A 37 -3.65 5.24 2.67
N ASP A 38 -3.40 5.18 3.97
CA ASP A 38 -3.07 6.34 4.81
C ASP A 38 -1.56 6.67 4.78
N GLY A 39 -0.74 5.93 4.03
CA GLY A 39 0.72 6.08 3.98
C GLY A 39 1.44 5.66 5.27
N LYS A 40 0.74 4.99 6.19
CA LYS A 40 1.24 4.55 7.50
C LYS A 40 1.96 3.21 7.43
N PHE A 41 2.97 3.08 6.57
CA PHE A 41 3.70 1.82 6.38
C PHE A 41 4.49 1.36 7.62
N GLN A 42 4.80 2.27 8.56
CA GLN A 42 5.52 1.98 9.80
C GLN A 42 4.80 1.03 10.75
N ILE A 43 3.47 0.92 10.66
CA ILE A 43 2.69 -0.03 11.48
C ILE A 43 2.59 -1.42 10.85
N ILE A 44 2.99 -1.55 9.58
CA ILE A 44 3.04 -2.83 8.89
C ILE A 44 4.41 -3.44 9.21
N PRO A 45 4.49 -4.71 9.64
CA PRO A 45 5.78 -5.35 9.86
C PRO A 45 6.64 -5.29 8.60
N LYS A 46 7.90 -4.88 8.73
CA LYS A 46 8.84 -4.66 7.61
C LYS A 46 9.13 -5.89 6.74
N VAL A 47 8.85 -7.09 7.24
CA VAL A 47 8.91 -8.33 6.46
C VAL A 47 7.74 -8.48 5.48
N PHE A 48 6.62 -7.78 5.72
CA PHE A 48 5.39 -7.92 4.93
C PHE A 48 5.03 -6.68 4.10
N ASP A 49 5.53 -5.50 4.45
CA ASP A 49 5.19 -4.22 3.80
C ASP A 49 5.24 -4.27 2.25
N LYS A 50 6.37 -4.69 1.68
CA LYS A 50 6.58 -4.81 0.24
C LYS A 50 5.65 -5.87 -0.34
N GLY A 51 5.50 -7.01 0.33
CA GLY A 51 4.65 -8.12 -0.10
C GLY A 51 3.18 -7.70 -0.20
N TYR A 52 2.66 -7.04 0.83
CA TYR A 52 1.30 -6.51 0.86
C TYR A 52 1.10 -5.44 -0.20
N LEU A 53 2.08 -4.54 -0.39
CA LEU A 53 2.04 -3.55 -1.44
C LEU A 53 1.97 -4.20 -2.83
N LYS A 54 2.72 -5.28 -3.08
CA LYS A 54 2.65 -6.03 -4.35
C LYS A 54 1.29 -6.65 -4.58
N ILE A 55 0.77 -7.34 -3.57
CA ILE A 55 -0.52 -8.03 -3.62
C ILE A 55 -1.62 -7.00 -3.89
N TYR A 56 -1.59 -5.88 -3.19
CA TYR A 56 -2.63 -4.86 -3.32
C TYR A 56 -2.58 -4.14 -4.67
N ALA A 57 -1.39 -3.72 -5.12
CA ALA A 57 -1.22 -3.11 -6.44
C ALA A 57 -1.68 -4.04 -7.57
N LYS A 58 -1.31 -5.32 -7.49
CA LYS A 58 -1.74 -6.34 -8.45
C LYS A 58 -3.27 -6.51 -8.45
N PHE A 59 -3.88 -6.51 -7.28
CA PHE A 59 -5.33 -6.63 -7.13
C PHE A 59 -6.07 -5.44 -7.75
N LEU A 60 -5.52 -4.23 -7.63
CA LEU A 60 -6.08 -3.01 -8.23
C LEU A 60 -5.70 -2.82 -9.71
N HIS A 61 -4.98 -3.76 -10.31
CA HIS A 61 -4.44 -3.65 -11.68
C HIS A 61 -3.55 -2.41 -11.90
N ILE A 62 -2.88 -1.94 -10.84
CA ILE A 62 -1.94 -0.82 -10.92
C ILE A 62 -0.53 -1.37 -11.20
N ASP A 63 0.22 -0.69 -12.07
CA ASP A 63 1.62 -1.06 -12.29
C ASP A 63 2.41 -0.90 -10.98
N ILE A 64 2.99 -2.02 -10.56
CA ILE A 64 3.75 -2.15 -9.34
C ILE A 64 5.12 -1.47 -9.43
N LYS A 65 5.72 -1.41 -10.62
CA LYS A 65 7.07 -0.84 -10.80
C LYS A 65 7.17 0.60 -10.29
N PRO A 66 6.30 1.55 -10.70
CA PRO A 66 6.35 2.91 -10.18
C PRO A 66 6.03 2.99 -8.69
N ILE A 67 5.12 2.15 -8.17
CA ILE A 67 4.77 2.11 -6.75
C ILE A 67 5.99 1.70 -5.90
N MET A 68 6.70 0.65 -6.29
CA MET A 68 7.87 0.16 -5.56
C MET A 68 9.01 1.17 -5.59
N ALA A 69 9.25 1.83 -6.73
CA ALA A 69 10.26 2.87 -6.82
C ALA A 69 9.94 4.08 -5.92
N LEU A 70 8.66 4.46 -5.81
CA LEU A 70 8.23 5.49 -4.86
C LEU A 70 8.40 5.03 -3.41
N TYR A 71 8.07 3.76 -3.12
CA TYR A 71 8.17 3.21 -1.77
C TYR A 71 9.61 3.21 -1.27
N GLU A 72 10.55 2.77 -2.11
CA GLU A 72 11.97 2.75 -1.77
C GLU A 72 12.52 4.17 -1.56
N ARG A 73 12.06 5.15 -2.33
CA ARG A 73 12.43 6.56 -2.11
C ARG A 73 11.86 7.11 -0.80
N GLN A 74 10.60 6.77 -0.45
CA GLN A 74 10.00 7.20 0.82
C GLN A 74 10.67 6.53 2.03
N ASP A 75 10.99 5.24 1.94
CA ASP A 75 11.65 4.49 3.02
C ASP A 75 13.10 4.97 3.24
N GLN A 76 13.81 5.37 2.16
CA GLN A 76 15.14 5.98 2.26
C GLN A 76 15.11 7.44 2.75
N ALA A 77 14.02 8.18 2.49
CA ALA A 77 13.85 9.56 2.89
C ALA A 77 13.33 9.72 4.34
N ALA A 78 12.78 8.65 4.94
CA ALA A 78 12.49 8.62 6.35
C ALA A 78 13.83 8.54 7.11
N PRO A 79 14.23 9.57 7.88
CA PRO A 79 15.44 9.47 8.68
C PRO A 79 15.24 8.28 9.63
N LYS A 80 16.15 7.29 9.56
CA LYS A 80 16.37 6.38 10.67
C LYS A 80 16.76 7.28 11.84
N SER A 81 15.81 7.61 12.71
CA SER A 81 16.12 8.22 13.99
C SER A 81 17.13 7.29 14.67
N ALA A 82 18.37 7.75 14.72
CA ALA A 82 19.47 7.14 15.45
C ALA A 82 19.21 7.23 16.96
#